data_AF-S7SV08-F1
#
_entry.id   AF-S7SV08-F1
#
_cell.length_a   1.000
_cell.length_b   1.000
_cell.length_c   1.000
_cell.angle_alpha   90.00
_cell.angle_beta   90.00
_cell.angle_gamma   90.00
#
_symmetry.space_group_name_H-M   'P 1'
#
loop_
_entity.id
_entity.type
_entity.pdbx_description
1 polymer ?
#
loop_
_entity_poly.entity_id
_entity_poly.type
_entity_poly.pdbx_seq_one_letter_code
_entity_poly.pdbx_strand_id
1 'polypeptide(L)'
;MKPRVFEPDAIEGETGSRGGQNGAAALARSEKRQQARVLSREKRRKKQYRLIGWLLVAIVVLWGASTLLWSGYGALKTAASREMAIMRLKDAIEDRDVAALQAMLRVTEESVPINEKTLAPLFAYVERHPEAYKQLDREFARQRKSGHVYIKGLTSYPPVFTIHVFEDRYVFEPALYFLHVRVDDPEALLVVNGVKTEEEATKDPFVKKIGPYLPGAYAVTVVHSNGKKKTVRVELFGGARVHEVDITK
;
A
#
# COMPACT_ATOMS: atom_id res chain seq x y z
N MET A 1 108.14 44.16 -35.28
CA MET A 1 107.37 45.06 -36.15
C MET A 1 106.76 46.16 -35.30
N LYS A 2 107.18 47.41 -35.49
CA LYS A 2 106.45 48.64 -35.09
C LYS A 2 105.61 49.09 -36.32
N PRO A 3 104.72 50.09 -36.22
CA PRO A 3 103.49 50.17 -35.40
C PRO A 3 102.30 50.73 -36.25
N ARG A 4 101.13 50.92 -35.65
CA ARG A 4 100.32 52.14 -35.89
C ARG A 4 99.37 52.39 -34.72
N VAL A 5 99.52 53.59 -34.17
CA VAL A 5 98.60 54.30 -33.28
C VAL A 5 97.98 55.40 -34.16
N PHE A 6 96.68 55.66 -34.03
CA PHE A 6 96.13 57.01 -34.05
C PHE A 6 94.80 57.09 -33.26
N GLU A 7 94.81 58.03 -32.33
CA GLU A 7 93.84 58.57 -31.35
C GLU A 7 92.69 59.39 -32.01
N PRO A 8 91.84 60.15 -31.29
CA PRO A 8 90.71 59.78 -30.40
C PRO A 8 89.44 60.61 -30.76
N ASP A 9 88.38 60.58 -29.94
CA ASP A 9 87.55 61.77 -29.72
C ASP A 9 86.90 61.71 -28.34
N ALA A 10 87.15 62.77 -27.57
CA ALA A 10 86.57 63.07 -26.26
C ALA A 10 85.14 63.59 -26.42
N ILE A 11 84.28 63.52 -25.38
CA ILE A 11 83.60 64.68 -24.73
C ILE A 11 83.13 64.23 -23.31
N GLU A 12 83.56 65.02 -22.33
CA GLU A 12 83.01 65.46 -21.02
C GLU A 12 81.73 64.79 -20.46
N GLY A 13 81.65 64.47 -19.16
CA GLY A 13 81.15 65.40 -18.10
C GLY A 13 79.61 65.40 -18.11
N GLU A 14 78.83 65.10 -17.07
CA GLU A 14 78.86 65.54 -15.68
C GLU A 14 77.85 64.71 -14.86
N THR A 15 78.13 64.71 -13.55
CA THR A 15 77.24 64.48 -12.41
C THR A 15 75.78 64.94 -12.57
N GLY A 16 74.82 64.13 -12.11
CA GLY A 16 73.42 64.55 -12.05
C GLY A 16 72.51 63.66 -11.21
N SER A 17 72.44 63.96 -9.91
CA SER A 17 71.48 63.45 -8.92
C SER A 17 70.03 63.47 -9.42
N ARG A 18 69.40 62.29 -9.63
CA ARG A 18 67.96 62.17 -10.00
C ARG A 18 67.33 60.85 -9.51
N GLY A 19 67.61 60.44 -8.28
CA GLY A 19 67.11 59.17 -7.70
C GLY A 19 65.71 59.23 -7.06
N GLY A 20 65.15 60.40 -6.78
CA GLY A 20 63.99 60.54 -5.89
C GLY A 20 62.59 60.36 -6.52
N GLN A 21 62.39 60.69 -7.79
CA GLN A 21 61.04 60.74 -8.39
C GLN A 21 60.58 59.40 -9.00
N ASN A 22 61.51 58.52 -9.38
CA ASN A 22 61.19 57.24 -10.01
C ASN A 22 60.77 56.15 -8.99
N GLY A 23 61.21 56.27 -7.72
CA GLY A 23 60.86 55.33 -6.66
C GLY A 23 59.40 55.48 -6.18
N ALA A 24 58.92 56.71 -6.00
CA ALA A 24 57.55 56.98 -5.57
C ALA A 24 56.50 56.53 -6.61
N ALA A 25 56.78 56.76 -7.90
CA ALA A 25 55.92 56.30 -8.98
C ALA A 25 55.93 54.76 -9.15
N ALA A 26 57.06 54.11 -8.85
CA ALA A 26 57.18 52.64 -8.85
C ALA A 26 56.42 51.99 -7.68
N LEU A 27 56.47 52.59 -6.49
CA LEU A 27 55.72 52.14 -5.31
C LEU A 27 54.20 52.33 -5.45
N ALA A 28 53.75 53.47 -5.99
CA ALA A 28 52.33 53.69 -6.27
C ALA A 28 51.77 52.68 -7.30
N ARG A 29 52.60 52.21 -8.24
CA ARG A 29 52.24 51.16 -9.21
C ARG A 29 52.24 49.76 -8.58
N SER A 30 53.12 49.47 -7.62
CA SER A 30 53.13 48.18 -6.91
C SER A 30 51.96 48.07 -5.93
N GLU A 31 51.62 49.14 -5.21
CA GLU A 31 50.46 49.21 -4.31
C GLU A 31 49.14 49.10 -5.09
N LYS A 32 48.99 49.82 -6.21
CA LYS A 32 47.83 49.63 -7.10
C LYS A 32 47.70 48.20 -7.62
N ARG A 33 48.82 47.53 -7.95
CA ARG A 33 48.82 46.13 -8.38
C ARG A 33 48.48 45.17 -7.23
N GLN A 34 48.90 45.46 -6.00
CA GLN A 34 48.55 44.66 -4.82
C GLN A 34 47.06 44.84 -4.46
N GLN A 35 46.54 46.06 -4.42
CA GLN A 35 45.12 46.33 -4.19
C GLN A 35 44.23 45.71 -5.27
N ALA A 36 44.63 45.77 -6.56
CA ALA A 36 43.92 45.09 -7.65
C ALA A 36 43.95 43.55 -7.51
N ARG A 37 45.02 42.97 -6.95
CA ARG A 37 45.11 41.52 -6.67
C ARG A 37 44.24 41.10 -5.48
N VAL A 38 44.10 41.94 -4.45
CA VAL A 38 43.22 41.66 -3.30
C VAL A 38 41.74 41.77 -3.70
N LEU A 39 41.36 42.84 -4.40
CA LEU A 39 39.98 43.04 -4.87
C LEU A 39 39.55 41.98 -5.91
N SER A 40 40.46 41.52 -6.76
CA SER A 40 40.18 40.42 -7.69
C SER A 40 40.07 39.06 -7.00
N ARG A 41 40.81 38.82 -5.91
CA ARG A 41 40.65 37.63 -5.05
C ARG A 41 39.31 37.64 -4.30
N GLU A 42 38.88 38.79 -3.77
CA GLU A 42 37.57 38.91 -3.12
C GLU A 42 36.40 38.75 -4.09
N LYS A 43 36.46 39.36 -5.29
CA LYS A 43 35.45 39.18 -6.34
C LYS A 43 35.36 37.72 -6.81
N ARG A 44 36.51 37.03 -6.96
CA ARG A 44 36.55 35.60 -7.28
C ARG A 44 35.95 34.74 -6.16
N ARG A 45 36.26 35.03 -4.89
CA ARG A 45 35.65 34.35 -3.73
C ARG A 45 34.14 34.56 -3.67
N LYS A 46 33.63 35.80 -3.83
CA LYS A 46 32.17 36.05 -3.84
C LYS A 46 31.45 35.33 -4.99
N LYS A 47 32.10 35.21 -6.16
CA LYS A 47 31.57 34.44 -7.30
C LYS A 47 31.59 32.92 -7.02
N GLN A 48 32.63 32.42 -6.35
CA GLN A 48 32.72 31.02 -5.90
C GLN A 48 31.69 30.70 -4.81
N TYR A 49 31.49 31.56 -3.81
CA TYR A 49 30.46 31.38 -2.78
C TYR A 49 29.04 31.45 -3.36
N ARG A 50 28.80 32.28 -4.39
CA ARG A 50 27.54 32.26 -5.14
C ARG A 50 27.34 30.95 -5.91
N LEU A 51 28.37 30.44 -6.57
CA LEU A 51 28.31 29.14 -7.27
C LEU A 51 28.07 27.98 -6.28
N ILE A 52 28.76 27.99 -5.14
CA ILE A 52 28.58 26.99 -4.07
C ILE A 52 27.17 27.09 -3.48
N GLY A 53 26.65 28.30 -3.25
CA GLY A 53 25.29 28.52 -2.79
C GLY A 53 24.25 27.97 -3.77
N TRP A 54 24.43 28.19 -5.08
CA TRP A 54 23.56 27.61 -6.10
C TRP A 54 23.66 26.08 -6.19
N LEU A 55 24.86 25.52 -5.99
CA LEU A 55 25.07 24.08 -5.93
C LEU A 55 24.35 23.45 -4.72
N LEU A 56 24.42 24.09 -3.54
CA LEU A 56 23.72 23.63 -2.35
C LEU A 56 22.19 23.70 -2.53
N VAL A 57 21.67 24.76 -3.15
CA VAL A 57 20.24 24.86 -3.48
C VAL A 57 19.83 23.78 -4.46
N ALA A 58 20.62 23.52 -5.50
CA ALA A 58 20.36 22.46 -6.45
C ALA A 58 20.33 21.07 -5.79
N ILE A 59 21.25 20.80 -4.85
CA ILE A 59 21.26 19.54 -4.08
C ILE A 59 20.01 19.39 -3.21
N VAL A 60 19.57 20.46 -2.53
CA VAL A 60 18.36 20.44 -1.70
C VAL A 60 17.11 20.21 -2.55
N VAL A 61 17.02 20.85 -3.72
CA VAL A 61 15.90 20.65 -4.66
C VAL A 61 15.91 19.21 -5.21
N LEU A 62 17.08 18.67 -5.56
CA LEU A 62 17.20 17.29 -6.03
C LEU A 62 16.79 16.31 -4.93
N TRP A 63 17.26 16.50 -3.71
CA TRP A 63 16.89 15.67 -2.56
C TRP A 63 15.39 15.73 -2.26
N GLY A 64 14.80 16.93 -2.26
CA GLY A 64 13.36 17.11 -2.05
C GLY A 64 12.51 16.46 -3.16
N ALA A 65 12.94 16.55 -4.41
CA ALA A 65 12.27 15.88 -5.52
C ALA A 65 12.43 14.35 -5.44
N SER A 66 13.61 13.85 -5.08
CA SER A 66 13.87 12.41 -4.91
C SER A 66 13.04 11.80 -3.79
N THR A 67 12.86 12.47 -2.64
CA THR A 67 12.03 11.95 -1.53
C THR A 67 10.53 11.95 -1.87
N LEU A 68 10.05 12.95 -2.61
CA LEU A 68 8.68 12.99 -3.12
C LEU A 68 8.41 11.88 -4.14
N LEU A 69 9.36 11.62 -5.04
CA LEU A 69 9.27 10.53 -6.00
C LEU A 69 9.30 9.16 -5.30
N TRP A 70 10.16 8.97 -4.29
CA TRP A 70 10.27 7.70 -3.58
C TRP A 70 9.03 7.38 -2.73
N SER A 71 8.50 8.38 -2.02
CA SER A 71 7.27 8.23 -1.22
C SER A 71 6.03 8.04 -2.10
N GLY A 72 5.94 8.75 -3.23
CA GLY A 72 4.89 8.57 -4.21
C GLY A 72 4.93 7.22 -4.91
N TYR A 73 6.11 6.72 -5.30
CA TYR A 73 6.26 5.45 -6.01
C TYR A 73 5.92 4.24 -5.12
N GLY A 74 6.32 4.28 -3.84
CA GLY A 74 5.99 3.23 -2.86
C GLY A 74 4.48 3.16 -2.57
N ALA A 75 3.84 4.31 -2.40
CA ALA A 75 2.39 4.39 -2.19
C ALA A 75 1.59 4.00 -3.44
N LEU A 76 2.06 4.40 -4.64
CA LEU A 76 1.39 4.07 -5.89
C LEU A 76 1.50 2.57 -6.23
N LYS A 77 2.68 1.97 -6.03
CA LYS A 77 2.90 0.53 -6.26
C LYS A 77 2.04 -0.33 -5.34
N THR A 78 1.92 0.05 -4.06
CA THR A 78 1.12 -0.69 -3.07
C THR A 78 -0.39 -0.51 -3.27
N ALA A 79 -0.84 0.68 -3.66
CA ALA A 79 -2.23 0.94 -4.00
C ALA A 79 -2.66 0.21 -5.28
N ALA A 80 -1.84 0.27 -6.33
CA ALA A 80 -2.09 -0.42 -7.59
C ALA A 80 -2.10 -1.95 -7.41
N SER A 81 -1.18 -2.51 -6.61
CA SER A 81 -1.15 -3.95 -6.35
C SER A 81 -2.35 -4.42 -5.52
N ARG A 82 -2.87 -3.59 -4.61
CA ARG A 82 -4.10 -3.87 -3.85
C ARG A 82 -5.33 -3.92 -4.76
N GLU A 83 -5.47 -2.93 -5.64
CA GLU A 83 -6.59 -2.85 -6.57
C GLU A 83 -6.58 -4.04 -7.53
N MET A 84 -5.41 -4.40 -8.05
CA MET A 84 -5.23 -5.59 -8.89
C MET A 84 -5.60 -6.89 -8.16
N ALA A 85 -5.29 -7.01 -6.86
CA ALA A 85 -5.67 -8.18 -6.07
C ALA A 85 -7.20 -8.26 -5.88
N ILE A 86 -7.87 -7.12 -5.64
CA ILE A 86 -9.33 -7.05 -5.51
C ILE A 86 -10.01 -7.42 -6.83
N MET A 87 -9.53 -6.88 -7.95
CA MET A 87 -10.03 -7.21 -9.29
C MET A 87 -9.92 -8.71 -9.55
N ARG A 88 -8.74 -9.31 -9.33
CA ARG A 88 -8.54 -10.76 -9.48
C ARG A 88 -9.45 -11.60 -8.60
N LEU A 89 -9.76 -11.16 -7.38
CA LEU A 89 -10.71 -11.87 -6.53
C LEU A 89 -12.10 -11.86 -7.16
N LYS A 90 -12.55 -10.70 -7.65
CA LYS A 90 -13.86 -10.55 -8.27
C LYS A 90 -13.96 -11.38 -9.55
N ASP A 91 -12.93 -11.32 -10.40
CA ASP A 91 -12.83 -12.11 -11.63
C ASP A 91 -12.89 -13.62 -11.29
N ALA A 92 -12.13 -14.08 -10.30
CA ALA A 92 -12.15 -15.47 -9.88
C ALA A 92 -13.52 -15.93 -9.31
N ILE A 93 -14.26 -15.03 -8.66
CA ILE A 93 -15.64 -15.30 -8.23
C ILE A 93 -16.58 -15.38 -9.45
N GLU A 94 -16.45 -14.46 -10.41
CA GLU A 94 -17.26 -14.39 -11.63
C GLU A 94 -17.05 -15.61 -12.53
N ASP A 95 -15.80 -15.96 -12.77
CA ASP A 95 -15.38 -17.10 -13.60
C ASP A 95 -15.52 -18.44 -12.87
N ARG A 96 -15.89 -18.42 -11.59
CA ARG A 96 -15.96 -19.60 -10.70
C ARG A 96 -14.63 -20.36 -10.63
N ASP A 97 -13.51 -19.63 -10.71
CA ASP A 97 -12.17 -20.21 -10.67
C ASP A 97 -11.79 -20.62 -9.24
N VAL A 98 -12.13 -21.86 -8.91
CA VAL A 98 -11.86 -22.46 -7.59
C VAL A 98 -10.36 -22.48 -7.28
N ALA A 99 -9.49 -22.70 -8.27
CA ALA A 99 -8.05 -22.78 -8.05
C ALA A 99 -7.46 -21.42 -7.70
N ALA A 100 -7.88 -20.37 -8.42
CA ALA A 100 -7.50 -19.00 -8.09
C ALA A 100 -8.02 -18.60 -6.70
N LEU A 101 -9.28 -18.91 -6.38
CA LEU A 101 -9.84 -18.65 -5.06
C LEU A 101 -9.10 -19.39 -3.96
N GLN A 102 -8.71 -20.64 -4.15
CA GLN A 102 -7.93 -21.39 -3.18
C GLN A 102 -6.55 -20.77 -2.91
N ALA A 103 -5.93 -20.16 -3.93
CA ALA A 103 -4.64 -19.46 -3.77
C ALA A 103 -4.76 -18.09 -3.09
N MET A 104 -5.95 -17.46 -3.17
CA MET A 104 -6.17 -16.10 -2.69
C MET A 104 -6.91 -16.03 -1.35
N LEU A 105 -7.75 -17.03 -1.06
CA LEU A 105 -8.53 -17.10 0.17
C LEU A 105 -7.71 -17.75 1.28
N ARG A 106 -7.73 -17.11 2.44
CA ARG A 106 -7.13 -17.66 3.65
C ARG A 106 -8.20 -17.84 4.72
N VAL A 107 -8.43 -19.08 5.12
CA VAL A 107 -9.27 -19.39 6.28
C VAL A 107 -8.36 -19.61 7.47
N THR A 108 -8.58 -18.84 8.54
CA THR A 108 -7.75 -18.88 9.76
C THR A 108 -8.12 -20.05 10.69
N GLU A 109 -9.35 -20.55 10.60
CA GLU A 109 -9.82 -21.72 11.34
C GLU A 109 -9.82 -22.93 10.37
N GLU A 110 -9.02 -23.96 10.64
CA GLU A 110 -8.79 -25.15 9.77
C GLU A 110 -10.06 -25.98 9.47
N SER A 111 -11.24 -25.54 9.90
CA SER A 111 -12.51 -26.26 9.81
C SER A 111 -13.22 -26.15 8.46
N VAL A 112 -12.85 -25.20 7.58
CA VAL A 112 -13.53 -25.00 6.29
C VAL A 112 -12.55 -25.11 5.12
N PRO A 113 -12.55 -26.22 4.36
CA PRO A 113 -11.71 -26.33 3.17
C PRO A 113 -12.23 -25.42 2.06
N ILE A 114 -11.34 -24.79 1.31
CA ILE A 114 -11.69 -24.03 0.10
C ILE A 114 -11.69 -24.99 -1.10
N ASN A 115 -12.88 -25.34 -1.60
CA ASN A 115 -13.07 -26.21 -2.75
C ASN A 115 -14.41 -25.91 -3.44
N GLU A 116 -14.69 -26.62 -4.54
CA GLU A 116 -15.90 -26.43 -5.34
C GLU A 116 -17.19 -26.55 -4.51
N LYS A 117 -17.26 -27.54 -3.61
CA LYS A 117 -18.46 -27.78 -2.79
C LYS A 117 -18.70 -26.67 -1.77
N THR A 118 -17.65 -26.15 -1.14
CA THR A 118 -17.78 -25.09 -0.13
C THR A 118 -17.95 -23.71 -0.74
N LEU A 119 -17.47 -23.49 -1.97
CA LEU A 119 -17.64 -22.25 -2.73
C LEU A 119 -18.92 -22.20 -3.58
N ALA A 120 -19.55 -23.34 -3.88
CA ALA A 120 -20.81 -23.36 -4.63
C ALA A 120 -21.91 -22.40 -4.08
N PRO A 121 -22.11 -22.25 -2.76
CA PRO A 121 -23.04 -21.28 -2.19
C PRO A 121 -22.68 -19.82 -2.54
N LEU A 122 -21.39 -19.48 -2.57
CA LEU A 122 -20.91 -18.15 -2.96
C LEU A 122 -21.30 -17.85 -4.40
N PHE A 123 -20.99 -18.78 -5.32
CA PHE A 123 -21.31 -18.65 -6.73
C PHE A 123 -22.82 -18.52 -6.95
N ALA A 124 -23.62 -19.35 -6.26
CA ALA A 124 -25.07 -19.32 -6.34
C ALA A 124 -25.67 -18.00 -5.81
N TYR A 125 -25.01 -17.34 -4.86
CA TYR A 125 -25.41 -16.04 -4.37
C TYR A 125 -25.10 -14.94 -5.38
N VAL A 126 -23.84 -14.82 -5.83
CA VAL A 126 -23.44 -13.73 -6.74
C VAL A 126 -24.14 -13.79 -8.10
N GLU A 127 -24.49 -14.98 -8.58
CA GLU A 127 -25.28 -15.17 -9.80
C GLU A 127 -26.69 -14.56 -9.68
N ARG A 128 -27.31 -14.64 -8.50
CA ARG A 128 -28.64 -14.06 -8.24
C ARG A 128 -28.58 -12.59 -7.83
N HIS A 129 -27.42 -12.14 -7.34
CA HIS A 129 -27.20 -10.81 -6.80
C HIS A 129 -26.02 -10.12 -7.48
N PRO A 130 -26.16 -9.63 -8.73
CA PRO A 130 -25.10 -8.88 -9.41
C PRO A 130 -24.64 -7.63 -8.62
N GLU A 131 -25.49 -7.09 -7.76
CA GLU A 131 -25.16 -6.00 -6.82
C GLU A 131 -24.15 -6.40 -5.73
N ALA A 132 -23.91 -7.69 -5.53
CA ALA A 132 -22.90 -8.21 -4.60
C ALA A 132 -21.52 -7.63 -4.90
N TYR A 133 -21.15 -7.50 -6.17
CA TYR A 133 -19.88 -6.87 -6.56
C TYR A 133 -19.79 -5.41 -6.13
N LYS A 134 -20.89 -4.65 -6.23
CA LYS A 134 -20.94 -3.26 -5.73
C LYS A 134 -20.82 -3.20 -4.21
N GLN A 135 -21.33 -4.21 -3.50
CA GLN A 135 -21.14 -4.32 -2.06
C GLN A 135 -19.68 -4.58 -1.71
N LEU A 136 -19.02 -5.52 -2.40
CA LEU A 136 -17.59 -5.80 -2.23
C LEU A 136 -16.74 -4.55 -2.47
N ASP A 137 -17.02 -3.80 -3.55
CA ASP A 137 -16.32 -2.54 -3.84
C ASP A 137 -16.44 -1.52 -2.70
N ARG A 138 -17.67 -1.37 -2.15
CA ARG A 138 -17.90 -0.48 -1.00
C ARG A 138 -17.13 -0.94 0.24
N GLU A 139 -17.10 -2.25 0.51
CA GLU A 139 -16.40 -2.80 1.67
C GLU A 139 -14.88 -2.66 1.54
N PHE A 140 -14.30 -2.94 0.37
CA PHE A 140 -12.86 -2.75 0.15
C PHE A 140 -12.45 -1.27 0.18
N ALA A 141 -13.32 -0.36 -0.29
CA ALA A 141 -13.12 1.07 -0.18
C ALA A 141 -13.17 1.56 1.27
N ARG A 142 -14.06 0.99 2.10
CA ARG A 142 -14.09 1.27 3.56
C ARG A 142 -12.82 0.79 4.24
N GLN A 143 -12.41 -0.44 3.96
CA GLN A 143 -11.16 -1.01 4.50
C GLN A 143 -9.92 -0.19 4.11
N ARG A 144 -9.94 0.51 2.96
CA ARG A 144 -8.88 1.44 2.55
C ARG A 144 -8.83 2.69 3.42
N LYS A 145 -10.01 3.26 3.72
CA LYS A 145 -10.15 4.53 4.43
C LYS A 145 -9.97 4.38 5.94
N SER A 146 -10.36 3.24 6.50
CA SER A 146 -10.41 3.07 7.94
C SER A 146 -9.03 3.08 8.57
N GLY A 147 -7.97 2.58 7.90
CA GLY A 147 -6.63 2.39 8.49
C GLY A 147 -6.62 1.41 9.69
N HIS A 148 -7.79 1.16 10.27
CA HIS A 148 -8.10 0.25 11.35
C HIS A 148 -8.48 -1.08 10.70
N VAL A 149 -7.74 -2.10 11.12
CA VAL A 149 -8.02 -3.50 10.84
C VAL A 149 -9.42 -3.81 11.37
N TYR A 150 -10.21 -4.56 10.60
CA TYR A 150 -11.44 -5.14 11.13
C TYR A 150 -11.09 -5.96 12.39
N ILE A 151 -11.61 -5.55 13.55
CA ILE A 151 -11.40 -6.28 14.80
C ILE A 151 -12.60 -7.21 15.01
N LYS A 152 -12.33 -8.52 14.95
CA LYS A 152 -13.31 -9.59 15.22
C LYS A 152 -13.94 -9.33 16.61
N GLY A 153 -15.26 -9.18 16.66
CA GLY A 153 -16.03 -8.98 17.89
C GLY A 153 -16.29 -7.52 18.31
N LEU A 154 -15.64 -6.53 17.69
CA LEU A 154 -15.85 -5.10 17.99
C LEU A 154 -16.68 -4.36 16.94
N THR A 155 -16.71 -4.88 15.71
CA THR A 155 -17.52 -4.31 14.63
C THR A 155 -18.79 -5.13 14.45
N SER A 156 -19.94 -4.46 14.45
CA SER A 156 -21.25 -5.12 14.31
C SER A 156 -21.50 -5.68 12.91
N TYR A 157 -20.72 -5.23 11.92
CA TYR A 157 -20.85 -5.58 10.50
C TYR A 157 -19.48 -5.93 9.93
N PRO A 158 -19.03 -7.20 10.02
CA PRO A 158 -17.84 -7.65 9.31
C PRO A 158 -17.95 -7.46 7.80
N PRO A 159 -16.83 -7.16 7.11
CA PRO A 159 -16.78 -7.27 5.67
C PRO A 159 -16.91 -8.74 5.25
N VAL A 160 -17.43 -8.97 4.05
CA VAL A 160 -17.52 -10.30 3.44
C VAL A 160 -16.14 -10.92 3.26
N PHE A 161 -15.18 -10.11 2.83
CA PHE A 161 -13.77 -10.47 2.75
C PHE A 161 -12.92 -9.39 3.40
N THR A 162 -12.07 -9.79 4.35
CA THR A 162 -11.05 -8.90 4.90
C THR A 162 -9.78 -9.06 4.10
N ILE A 163 -9.22 -7.95 3.62
CA ILE A 163 -7.96 -7.97 2.87
C ILE A 163 -6.77 -7.84 3.81
N HIS A 164 -5.81 -8.76 3.70
CA HIS A 164 -4.58 -8.78 4.49
C HIS A 164 -3.36 -8.86 3.58
N VAL A 165 -2.21 -8.38 4.07
CA VAL A 165 -0.91 -8.67 3.46
C VAL A 165 -0.32 -9.86 4.21
N PHE A 166 0.00 -10.93 3.49
CA PHE A 166 0.68 -12.10 4.02
C PHE A 166 1.78 -12.52 3.04
N GLU A 167 3.01 -12.72 3.51
CA GLU A 167 4.16 -13.07 2.65
C GLU A 167 4.26 -12.19 1.39
N ASP A 168 4.21 -10.86 1.58
CA ASP A 168 4.32 -9.84 0.52
C ASP A 168 3.24 -9.89 -0.58
N ARG A 169 2.13 -10.59 -0.34
CA ARG A 169 0.96 -10.64 -1.24
C ARG A 169 -0.34 -10.33 -0.50
N TYR A 170 -1.30 -9.81 -1.24
CA TYR A 170 -2.65 -9.63 -0.71
C TYR A 170 -3.41 -10.95 -0.72
N VAL A 171 -3.97 -11.30 0.43
CA VAL A 171 -4.85 -12.45 0.64
C VAL A 171 -6.17 -11.97 1.23
N PHE A 172 -7.21 -12.79 1.10
CA PHE A 172 -8.57 -12.45 1.49
C PHE A 172 -9.09 -13.45 2.51
N GLU A 173 -9.46 -12.97 3.68
CA GLU A 173 -10.10 -13.80 4.71
C GLU A 173 -11.62 -13.67 4.58
N PRO A 174 -12.35 -14.74 4.22
CA PRO A 174 -13.80 -14.72 4.15
C PRO A 174 -14.43 -14.64 5.54
N ALA A 175 -15.55 -13.93 5.65
CA ALA A 175 -16.40 -13.99 6.83
C ALA A 175 -16.99 -15.40 6.97
N LEU A 176 -16.75 -16.01 8.14
CA LEU A 176 -17.39 -17.25 8.55
C LEU A 176 -18.68 -16.95 9.32
N TYR A 177 -19.76 -17.63 8.91
CA TYR A 177 -21.10 -17.49 9.44
C TYR A 177 -21.55 -18.74 10.21
N PHE A 178 -22.40 -18.54 11.22
CA PHE A 178 -23.04 -19.59 11.99
C PHE A 178 -24.56 -19.38 11.95
N LEU A 179 -25.30 -20.47 11.89
CA LEU A 179 -26.76 -20.44 11.96
C LEU A 179 -27.20 -20.96 13.32
N HIS A 180 -28.12 -20.23 13.95
CA HIS A 180 -28.88 -20.68 15.10
C HIS A 180 -30.27 -21.06 14.62
N VAL A 181 -30.50 -22.35 14.46
CA VAL A 181 -31.76 -22.88 13.96
C VAL A 181 -32.64 -23.27 15.14
N ARG A 182 -33.80 -22.61 15.28
CA ARG A 182 -34.80 -23.00 16.27
C ARG A 182 -35.67 -24.11 15.70
N VAL A 183 -35.75 -25.22 16.42
CA VAL A 183 -36.56 -26.40 16.07
C VAL A 183 -37.46 -26.79 17.24
N ASP A 184 -38.71 -27.16 16.95
CA ASP A 184 -39.68 -27.63 17.95
C ASP A 184 -39.44 -29.09 18.36
N ASP A 185 -38.85 -29.88 17.46
CA ASP A 185 -38.54 -31.30 17.66
C ASP A 185 -37.03 -31.47 17.88
N PRO A 186 -36.57 -31.90 19.07
CA PRO A 186 -35.14 -32.09 19.36
C PRO A 186 -34.49 -33.16 18.48
N GLU A 187 -35.26 -34.16 18.03
CA GLU A 187 -34.77 -35.25 17.19
C GLU A 187 -34.75 -34.88 15.70
N ALA A 188 -35.23 -33.68 15.34
CA ALA A 188 -35.24 -33.25 13.95
C ALA A 188 -33.81 -33.10 13.40
N LEU A 189 -33.56 -33.69 12.25
CA LEU A 189 -32.25 -33.65 11.59
C LEU A 189 -32.11 -32.36 10.78
N LEU A 190 -30.98 -31.66 10.94
CA LEU A 190 -30.63 -30.52 10.10
C LEU A 190 -29.78 -30.95 8.90
N VAL A 191 -30.16 -30.42 7.75
CA VAL A 191 -29.51 -30.67 6.47
C VAL A 191 -29.26 -29.34 5.78
N VAL A 192 -28.00 -29.01 5.50
CA VAL A 192 -27.62 -27.80 4.77
C VAL A 192 -27.13 -28.19 3.38
N ASN A 193 -27.75 -27.64 2.34
CA ASN A 193 -27.48 -27.95 0.93
C ASN A 193 -27.45 -29.47 0.65
N GLY A 194 -28.34 -30.23 1.29
CA GLY A 194 -28.44 -31.68 1.14
C GLY A 194 -27.44 -32.50 1.99
N VAL A 195 -26.57 -31.86 2.77
CA VAL A 195 -25.60 -32.52 3.66
C VAL A 195 -26.05 -32.46 5.11
N LYS A 196 -26.06 -33.59 5.81
CA LYS A 196 -26.35 -33.64 7.26
C LYS A 196 -25.29 -32.85 8.02
N THR A 197 -25.71 -32.03 8.97
CA THR A 197 -24.79 -31.22 9.79
C THR A 197 -24.45 -31.92 11.10
N GLU A 198 -23.23 -31.70 11.59
CA GLU A 198 -22.91 -31.95 12.99
C GLU A 198 -23.54 -30.83 13.83
N GLU A 199 -24.21 -31.19 14.93
CA GLU A 199 -25.08 -30.29 15.68
C GLU A 199 -24.61 -30.17 17.13
N GLU A 200 -24.45 -28.94 17.62
CA GLU A 200 -24.39 -28.67 19.06
C GLU A 200 -25.79 -28.26 19.53
N ALA A 201 -26.46 -29.15 20.27
CA ALA A 201 -27.79 -28.90 20.80
C ALA A 201 -27.73 -28.17 22.15
N THR A 202 -28.54 -27.11 22.29
CA THR A 202 -28.78 -26.43 23.56
C THR A 202 -30.11 -26.87 24.19
N LYS A 203 -30.30 -26.62 25.50
CA LYS A 203 -31.56 -26.91 26.21
C LYS A 203 -32.62 -25.85 25.89
N ASP A 204 -33.87 -26.30 25.81
CA ASP A 204 -35.16 -25.62 25.55
C ASP A 204 -35.17 -24.06 25.59
N PRO A 205 -35.59 -23.35 24.51
CA PRO A 205 -35.95 -23.87 23.19
C PRO A 205 -34.76 -24.50 22.49
N PHE A 206 -34.96 -25.60 21.74
CA PHE A 206 -33.88 -26.31 21.06
C PHE A 206 -33.31 -25.43 19.94
N VAL A 207 -32.24 -24.72 20.25
CA VAL A 207 -31.44 -23.97 19.28
C VAL A 207 -30.23 -24.84 18.93
N LYS A 208 -30.17 -25.24 17.66
CA LYS A 208 -29.03 -25.97 17.11
C LYS A 208 -28.11 -24.99 16.41
N LYS A 209 -26.85 -24.94 16.86
CA LYS A 209 -25.81 -24.15 16.20
C LYS A 209 -25.11 -25.00 15.15
N ILE A 210 -25.03 -24.50 13.93
CA ILE A 210 -24.39 -25.16 12.78
C ILE A 210 -23.49 -24.19 12.01
N GLY A 211 -22.40 -24.72 11.43
CA GLY A 211 -21.35 -23.96 10.76
C GLY A 211 -19.95 -24.32 11.31
N PRO A 212 -18.90 -23.60 10.92
CA PRO A 212 -18.90 -22.36 10.13
C PRO A 212 -19.20 -22.54 8.63
N TYR A 213 -19.83 -21.53 8.02
CA TYR A 213 -20.11 -21.45 6.58
C TYR A 213 -19.42 -20.25 5.94
N LEU A 214 -19.01 -20.40 4.67
CA LEU A 214 -18.52 -19.30 3.84
C LEU A 214 -19.68 -18.37 3.43
N PRO A 215 -19.38 -17.18 2.88
CA PRO A 215 -20.43 -16.34 2.34
C PRO A 215 -21.15 -17.02 1.17
N GLY A 216 -22.47 -16.91 1.10
CA GLY A 216 -23.26 -17.50 0.01
C GLY A 216 -24.73 -17.75 0.31
N ALA A 217 -25.40 -18.42 -0.61
CA ALA A 217 -26.81 -18.80 -0.50
C ALA A 217 -26.96 -20.27 -0.10
N TYR A 218 -27.66 -20.51 0.99
CA TYR A 218 -27.82 -21.83 1.61
C TYR A 218 -29.29 -22.26 1.69
N ALA A 219 -29.54 -23.55 1.53
CA ALA A 219 -30.83 -24.17 1.81
C ALA A 219 -30.72 -24.99 3.10
N VAL A 220 -31.38 -24.52 4.14
CA VAL A 220 -31.46 -25.20 5.45
C VAL A 220 -32.75 -26.00 5.49
N THR A 221 -32.63 -27.31 5.64
CA THR A 221 -33.78 -28.23 5.70
C THR A 221 -33.83 -28.90 7.05
N VAL A 222 -34.97 -28.78 7.72
CA VAL A 222 -35.33 -29.55 8.91
C VAL A 222 -36.08 -30.79 8.44
N VAL A 223 -35.63 -31.96 8.88
CA VAL A 223 -36.33 -33.23 8.68
C VAL A 223 -36.84 -33.70 10.04
N HIS A 224 -38.15 -33.60 10.25
CA HIS A 224 -38.78 -34.01 11.50
C HIS A 224 -38.83 -35.54 11.63
N SER A 225 -38.98 -36.03 12.86
CA SER A 225 -39.17 -37.46 13.18
C SER A 225 -40.30 -38.12 12.38
N ASN A 226 -41.37 -37.38 12.08
CA ASN A 226 -42.50 -37.84 11.26
C ASN A 226 -42.25 -37.83 9.73
N GLY A 227 -41.02 -37.54 9.29
CA GLY A 227 -40.62 -37.49 7.89
C GLY A 227 -40.98 -36.20 7.14
N LYS A 228 -41.71 -35.26 7.77
CA LYS A 228 -41.98 -33.94 7.16
C LYS A 228 -40.68 -33.16 7.01
N LYS A 229 -40.54 -32.50 5.87
CA LYS A 229 -39.38 -31.65 5.56
C LYS A 229 -39.83 -30.21 5.42
N LYS A 230 -39.08 -29.30 6.03
CA LYS A 230 -39.26 -27.85 5.85
C LYS A 230 -37.93 -27.24 5.47
N THR A 231 -37.90 -26.52 4.34
CA THR A 231 -36.68 -25.91 3.80
C THR A 231 -36.82 -24.40 3.79
N VAL A 232 -35.81 -23.72 4.34
CA VAL A 232 -35.69 -22.27 4.34
C VAL A 232 -34.41 -21.88 3.59
N ARG A 233 -34.49 -20.85 2.76
CA ARG A 233 -33.32 -20.25 2.12
C ARG A 233 -32.73 -19.19 3.04
N VAL A 234 -31.42 -19.22 3.21
CA VAL A 234 -30.67 -18.29 4.04
C VAL A 234 -29.52 -17.73 3.23
N GLU A 235 -29.40 -16.41 3.22
CA GLU A 235 -28.34 -15.69 2.53
C GLU A 235 -27.34 -15.15 3.56
N LEU A 236 -26.10 -15.61 3.42
CA LEU A 236 -24.99 -15.30 4.31
C LEU A 236 -24.00 -14.44 3.55
N PHE A 237 -24.26 -13.13 3.43
CA PHE A 237 -23.41 -12.23 2.65
C PHE A 237 -23.43 -10.82 3.22
N GLY A 238 -22.35 -10.46 3.94
CA GLY A 238 -22.28 -9.28 4.78
C GLY A 238 -23.10 -9.46 6.07
N GLY A 239 -23.40 -8.38 6.79
CA GLY A 239 -24.32 -8.45 7.93
C GLY A 239 -23.75 -9.13 9.18
N ALA A 240 -24.64 -9.61 10.04
CA ALA A 240 -24.29 -10.32 11.27
C ALA A 240 -23.69 -11.70 10.97
N ARG A 241 -22.72 -12.18 11.77
CA ARG A 241 -22.13 -13.53 11.58
C ARG A 241 -23.00 -14.65 12.12
N VAL A 242 -23.92 -14.33 13.01
CA VAL A 242 -24.88 -15.28 13.59
C VAL A 242 -26.25 -14.92 13.05
N HIS A 243 -26.85 -15.85 12.33
CA HIS A 243 -28.20 -15.69 11.81
C HIS A 243 -29.15 -16.61 12.55
N GLU A 244 -30.26 -16.05 13.03
CA GLU A 244 -31.35 -16.83 13.58
C GLU A 244 -32.27 -17.29 12.45
N VAL A 245 -32.54 -18.59 12.41
CA VAL A 245 -33.48 -19.19 11.47
C VAL A 245 -34.60 -19.80 12.28
N ASP A 246 -35.76 -19.13 12.27
CA ASP A 246 -36.96 -19.62 12.90
C ASP A 246 -37.75 -20.47 11.90
N ILE A 247 -37.74 -21.79 12.10
CA ILE A 247 -38.39 -22.76 11.22
C ILE A 247 -39.74 -23.21 11.81
N THR A 248 -40.14 -22.66 12.96
CA THR A 248 -41.37 -23.03 13.68
C THR A 248 -42.63 -22.37 13.08
N LYS A 249 -42.49 -21.24 12.38
CA LYS A 249 -43.57 -20.54 11.66
C LYS A 249 -43.65 -20.99 10.20
#